data_AF-A0A6A4B8E9-F1
#
_entry.id   AF-A0A6A4B8E9-F1
#
_cell.length_a   1.000
_cell.length_b   1.000
_cell.length_c   1.000
_cell.angle_alpha   90.00
_cell.angle_beta   90.00
_cell.angle_gamma   90.00
#
_symmetry.space_group_name_H-M   'P 1'
#
loop_
_entity.id
_entity.type
_entity.pdbx_description
1 polymer ?
#
loop_
_entity_poly.entity_id
_entity_poly.type
_entity_poly.pdbx_seq_one_letter_code
_entity_poly.pdbx_strand_id
1 'polypeptide(L)'
;MKRIERSYSVKKKREALARINQVGIKDASRSLNIARGTLHDWTKQAEAIYGFTGNAASKTLKGQWRKEIFPCVSEVLTYMKDVRRLEQVLSTAGIIALMWKIQPEWMSSYLDGKETGALALERMVQQLANR
;
A
#
# COMPACT_ATOMS: atom_id res chain seq x y z
N MET A 1 18.68 -25.25 3.33
CA MET A 1 18.55 -24.29 4.46
C MET A 1 17.29 -23.44 4.25
N LYS A 2 16.35 -23.39 5.20
CA LYS A 2 15.20 -22.48 5.12
C LYS A 2 15.68 -21.04 5.38
N ARG A 3 15.37 -20.10 4.48
CA ARG A 3 15.64 -18.67 4.67
C ARG A 3 14.77 -18.16 5.83
N ILE A 4 15.37 -17.85 6.96
CA ILE A 4 14.65 -17.24 8.09
C ILE A 4 14.49 -15.76 7.77
N GLU A 5 13.29 -15.36 7.36
CA GLU A 5 12.96 -13.95 7.18
C GLU A 5 12.73 -13.30 8.56
N ARG A 6 13.66 -12.40 8.93
CA ARG A 6 13.54 -11.61 10.15
C ARG A 6 12.79 -10.32 9.84
N SER A 7 11.70 -10.07 10.55
CA SER A 7 10.94 -8.82 10.45
C SER A 7 11.40 -7.83 11.52
N TYR A 8 11.81 -6.64 11.10
CA TYR A 8 12.33 -5.59 11.99
C TYR A 8 11.38 -4.39 12.02
N SER A 9 11.16 -3.84 13.22
CA SER A 9 10.36 -2.62 13.41
C SER A 9 11.08 -1.39 12.85
N VAL A 10 10.32 -0.36 12.48
CA VAL A 10 10.88 0.93 12.02
C VAL A 10 11.81 1.54 13.07
N LYS A 11 11.47 1.41 14.36
CA LYS A 11 12.36 1.79 15.47
C LYS A 11 13.72 1.11 15.35
N LYS A 12 13.74 -0.21 15.16
CA LYS A 12 14.98 -0.98 15.04
C LYS A 12 15.79 -0.60 13.80
N LYS A 13 15.10 -0.29 12.68
CA LYS A 13 15.75 0.20 11.46
C LYS A 13 16.42 1.55 11.68
N ARG A 14 15.76 2.49 12.39
CA ARG A 14 16.34 3.79 12.75
C ARG A 14 17.56 3.66 13.67
N GLU A 15 17.47 2.82 14.70
CA GLU A 15 18.62 2.51 15.57
C GLU A 15 19.80 1.99 14.76
N ALA A 16 19.54 1.09 13.79
CA ALA A 16 20.58 0.56 12.93
C ALA A 16 21.20 1.63 12.02
N LEU A 17 20.40 2.51 11.42
CA LEU A 17 20.90 3.62 10.60
C LEU A 17 21.71 4.62 11.41
N ALA A 18 21.26 4.98 12.61
CA ALA A 18 22.02 5.83 13.53
C ALA A 18 23.37 5.21 13.88
N ARG A 19 23.41 3.89 14.09
CA ARG A 19 24.66 3.17 14.36
C ARG A 19 25.58 3.12 13.13
N ILE A 20 25.03 2.91 11.94
CA ILE A 20 25.80 2.94 10.68
C ILE A 20 26.47 4.31 10.50
N ASN A 21 25.78 5.41 10.81
CA ASN A 21 26.35 6.75 10.72
C ASN A 21 27.51 6.99 11.71
N GLN A 22 27.55 6.26 12.83
CA GLN A 22 28.62 6.38 13.84
C GLN A 22 29.83 5.49 13.54
N VAL A 23 29.61 4.22 13.16
CA VAL A 23 30.68 3.20 13.10
C VAL A 23 30.80 2.51 11.73
N GLY A 24 29.95 2.86 10.77
CA GLY A 24 29.89 2.21 9.46
C GLY A 24 29.17 0.85 9.47
N ILE A 25 28.86 0.36 8.27
CA ILE A 25 28.01 -0.84 8.06
C ILE A 25 28.64 -2.11 8.64
N LYS A 26 29.96 -2.27 8.54
CA LYS A 26 30.67 -3.47 8.98
C LYS A 26 30.58 -3.68 10.48
N ASP A 27 30.83 -2.63 11.26
CA ASP A 27 30.81 -2.70 12.73
C ASP A 27 29.38 -2.59 13.28
N ALA A 28 28.47 -1.91 12.58
CA ALA A 28 27.03 -1.96 12.88
C ALA A 28 26.47 -3.38 12.68
N SER A 29 26.88 -4.09 11.63
CA SER A 29 26.47 -5.48 11.37
C SER A 29 26.90 -6.42 12.50
N ARG A 30 28.16 -6.30 12.94
CA ARG A 30 28.71 -7.10 14.05
C ARG A 30 28.00 -6.80 15.38
N SER A 31 27.83 -5.52 15.71
CA SER A 31 27.23 -5.10 16.97
C SER A 31 25.73 -5.41 17.06
N LEU A 32 24.98 -5.29 15.97
CA LEU A 32 23.53 -5.52 15.95
C LEU A 32 23.14 -6.96 15.57
N ASN A 33 24.11 -7.78 15.15
CA ASN A 33 23.89 -9.12 14.60
C ASN A 33 22.87 -9.14 13.44
N ILE A 34 22.96 -8.14 12.56
CA ILE A 34 22.13 -7.98 11.37
C ILE A 34 23.02 -8.16 10.13
N ALA A 35 22.52 -8.89 9.13
CA ALA A 35 23.26 -9.12 7.89
C ALA A 35 23.59 -7.80 7.18
N ARG A 36 24.82 -7.69 6.67
CA ARG A 36 25.31 -6.50 5.94
C ARG A 36 24.40 -6.10 4.77
N GLY A 37 23.87 -7.07 4.03
CA GLY A 37 22.94 -6.82 2.93
C GLY A 37 21.66 -6.11 3.38
N THR A 38 21.08 -6.55 4.51
CA THR A 38 19.89 -5.90 5.10
C THR A 38 20.17 -4.46 5.53
N LEU A 39 21.34 -4.21 6.13
CA LEU A 39 21.75 -2.86 6.50
C LEU A 39 21.94 -1.96 5.27
N HIS A 40 22.54 -2.49 4.22
CA HIS A 40 22.72 -1.78 2.96
C HIS A 40 21.38 -1.42 2.30
N ASP A 41 20.41 -2.35 2.30
CA ASP A 41 19.06 -2.09 1.80
C ASP A 41 18.34 -1.01 2.62
N TRP A 42 18.53 -0.99 3.95
CA TRP A 42 17.98 0.08 4.79
C TRP A 42 18.65 1.42 4.56
N THR A 43 19.96 1.46 4.29
CA THR A 43 20.64 2.70 3.90
C THR A 43 20.04 3.28 2.61
N LYS A 44 19.71 2.43 1.62
CA LYS A 44 18.99 2.86 0.41
C LYS A 44 17.58 3.39 0.71
N GLN A 45 16.94 2.90 1.77
CA GLN A 45 15.60 3.31 2.20
C GLN A 45 15.64 4.35 3.33
N ALA A 46 16.79 4.95 3.62
CA ALA A 46 16.98 5.77 4.83
C ALA A 46 15.99 6.94 4.91
N GLU A 47 15.79 7.68 3.81
CA GLU A 47 14.82 8.78 3.74
C GLU A 47 13.40 8.33 4.07
N ALA A 48 12.95 7.20 3.51
CA ALA A 48 11.63 6.65 3.81
C ALA A 48 11.51 6.15 5.27
N ILE A 49 12.58 5.61 5.84
CA ILE A 49 12.62 5.13 7.22
C ILE A 49 12.58 6.29 8.22
N TYR A 50 13.33 7.37 7.97
CA TYR A 50 13.32 8.56 8.80
C TYR A 50 12.03 9.36 8.64
N GLY A 51 11.54 9.52 7.42
CA GLY A 51 10.28 10.24 7.11
C GLY A 51 9.00 9.51 7.55
N PHE A 52 9.08 8.26 8.02
CA PHE A 52 7.90 7.52 8.46
C PHE A 52 7.25 8.12 9.73
N THR A 53 6.04 8.64 9.61
CA THR A 53 5.30 9.26 10.74
C THR A 53 4.37 8.31 11.49
N GLY A 54 4.27 7.04 11.08
CA GLY A 54 3.42 6.05 11.74
C GLY A 54 4.03 5.44 13.01
N ASN A 55 3.35 4.44 13.58
CA ASN A 55 3.81 3.75 14.79
C ASN A 55 5.19 3.13 14.60
N ALA A 56 6.17 3.50 15.42
CA ALA A 56 7.55 3.03 15.35
C ALA A 56 7.72 1.51 15.58
N ALA A 57 6.74 0.85 16.22
CA ALA A 57 6.70 -0.60 16.33
C ALA A 57 6.30 -1.30 15.02
N SER A 58 5.77 -0.57 14.03
CA SER A 58 5.40 -1.12 12.73
C SER A 58 6.60 -1.75 12.05
N LYS A 59 6.41 -2.91 11.43
CA LYS A 59 7.45 -3.62 10.66
C LYS A 59 7.54 -3.14 9.21
N THR A 60 6.46 -2.54 8.73
CA THR A 60 6.32 -1.96 7.40
C THR A 60 6.37 -0.45 7.48
N LEU A 61 7.02 0.16 6.49
CA LEU A 61 6.89 1.58 6.21
C LEU A 61 5.56 1.71 5.48
N LYS A 62 4.45 1.93 6.22
CA LYS A 62 3.11 2.06 5.61
C LYS A 62 3.21 3.02 4.42
N GLY A 63 2.88 2.49 3.25
CA GLY A 63 3.14 3.07 1.93
C GLY A 63 2.82 2.03 0.85
N GLN A 64 3.03 0.75 1.16
CA GLN A 64 2.27 -0.31 0.53
C GLN A 64 0.88 -0.40 1.20
N TRP A 65 -0.15 -0.04 0.44
CA TRP A 65 -1.56 -0.35 0.72
C TRP A 65 -2.33 0.53 1.71
N ARG A 66 -2.32 1.87 1.55
CA ARG A 66 -3.64 2.51 1.62
C ARG A 66 -4.26 2.29 0.25
N LYS A 67 -5.16 1.31 0.15
CA LYS A 67 -6.02 1.21 -1.03
C LYS A 67 -6.72 2.56 -1.14
N GLU A 68 -6.61 3.22 -2.28
CA GLU A 68 -7.44 4.39 -2.58
C GLU A 68 -8.87 3.87 -2.62
N ILE A 69 -9.61 4.12 -1.54
CA ILE A 69 -10.99 3.67 -1.40
C ILE A 69 -11.86 4.75 -2.00
N PHE A 70 -12.72 4.35 -2.93
CA PHE A 70 -13.76 5.20 -3.48
C PHE A 70 -14.63 5.81 -2.36
N PRO A 71 -14.88 7.13 -2.32
CA PRO A 71 -15.55 7.77 -1.20
C PRO A 71 -16.99 7.29 -0.96
N CYS A 72 -17.74 6.94 -2.01
CA CYS A 72 -19.13 6.49 -1.91
C CYS A 72 -19.29 4.97 -2.05
N VAL A 73 -18.51 4.17 -1.29
CA VAL A 73 -18.58 2.69 -1.36
C VAL A 73 -19.98 2.14 -1.10
N SER A 74 -20.71 2.71 -0.13
CA SER A 74 -22.04 2.23 0.27
C SER A 74 -23.05 2.30 -0.89
N GLU A 75 -23.01 3.37 -1.68
CA GLU A 75 -23.89 3.56 -2.84
C GLU A 75 -23.58 2.53 -3.93
N VAL A 76 -22.29 2.30 -4.19
CA VAL A 76 -21.84 1.28 -5.15
C VAL A 76 -22.29 -0.11 -4.71
N LEU A 77 -22.12 -0.46 -3.43
CA LEU A 77 -22.56 -1.76 -2.90
C LEU A 77 -24.09 -1.92 -2.94
N THR A 78 -24.83 -0.85 -2.75
CA THR A 78 -26.31 -0.87 -2.82
C THR A 78 -26.75 -1.17 -4.25
N TYR A 79 -26.20 -0.45 -5.23
CA TYR A 79 -26.43 -0.73 -6.64
C TYR A 79 -26.09 -2.18 -7.02
N MET A 80 -24.94 -2.69 -6.57
CA MET A 80 -24.54 -4.07 -6.86
C MET A 80 -25.52 -5.10 -6.29
N LYS A 81 -26.07 -4.83 -5.09
CA LYS A 81 -27.10 -5.68 -4.48
C LYS A 81 -28.41 -5.59 -5.24
N ASP A 82 -28.81 -4.41 -5.69
CA ASP A 82 -30.07 -4.21 -6.42
C ASP A 82 -30.02 -4.87 -7.80
N VAL A 83 -28.93 -4.72 -8.55
CA VAL A 83 -28.71 -5.42 -9.83
C VAL A 83 -28.79 -6.95 -9.64
N ARG A 84 -28.18 -7.48 -8.57
CA ARG A 84 -28.29 -8.92 -8.23
C ARG A 84 -29.71 -9.34 -7.84
N ARG A 85 -30.44 -8.51 -7.09
CA ARG A 85 -31.85 -8.77 -6.72
C ARG A 85 -32.78 -8.81 -7.92
N LEU A 86 -32.45 -8.04 -8.97
CA LEU A 86 -33.18 -8.01 -10.23
C LEU A 86 -32.73 -9.10 -11.23
N GLU A 87 -31.88 -10.04 -10.80
CA GLU A 87 -31.29 -11.10 -11.63
C GLU A 87 -30.56 -10.57 -12.89
N GLN A 88 -30.10 -9.32 -12.85
CA GLN A 88 -29.39 -8.70 -13.95
C GLN A 88 -27.88 -8.96 -13.86
N VAL A 89 -27.22 -8.95 -15.03
CA VAL A 89 -25.77 -9.13 -15.10
C VAL A 89 -25.06 -7.90 -14.55
N LEU A 90 -24.36 -8.08 -13.43
CA LEU A 90 -23.52 -7.04 -12.85
C LEU A 90 -22.20 -6.93 -13.61
N SER A 91 -22.07 -5.90 -14.44
CA SER A 91 -20.85 -5.64 -15.22
C SER A 91 -19.92 -4.63 -14.54
N THR A 92 -18.60 -4.85 -14.66
CA THR A 92 -17.58 -3.89 -14.20
C THR A 92 -17.78 -2.51 -14.82
N ALA A 93 -18.14 -2.46 -16.11
CA ALA A 93 -18.44 -1.23 -16.82
C ALA A 93 -19.64 -0.48 -16.23
N GLY A 94 -20.71 -1.19 -15.86
CA GLY A 94 -21.88 -0.58 -15.21
C GLY A 94 -21.55 0.01 -13.83
N ILE A 95 -20.70 -0.66 -13.06
CA ILE A 95 -20.21 -0.13 -11.77
C ILE A 95 -19.35 1.11 -12.00
N ILE A 96 -18.41 1.09 -12.96
CA ILE A 96 -17.57 2.26 -13.30
C ILE A 96 -18.45 3.44 -13.75
N ALA A 97 -19.47 3.20 -14.57
CA ALA A 97 -20.40 4.24 -15.02
C ALA A 97 -21.17 4.87 -13.85
N LEU A 98 -21.60 4.06 -12.87
CA LEU A 98 -22.21 4.58 -11.64
C LEU A 98 -21.21 5.42 -10.84
N MET A 99 -19.96 4.97 -10.70
CA MET A 99 -18.92 5.71 -9.97
C MET A 99 -18.66 7.09 -10.59
N TRP A 100 -18.61 7.17 -11.92
CA TRP A 100 -18.56 8.43 -12.66
C TRP A 100 -19.79 9.31 -12.42
N LYS A 101 -20.98 8.71 -12.31
CA LYS A 101 -22.23 9.46 -12.07
C LYS A 101 -22.28 10.08 -10.68
N ILE A 102 -21.81 9.38 -9.65
CA ILE A 102 -21.91 9.83 -8.26
C ILE A 102 -20.74 10.71 -7.84
N GLN A 103 -19.53 10.49 -8.37
CA GLN A 103 -18.31 11.23 -8.01
C GLN A 103 -17.35 11.41 -9.21
N PRO A 104 -17.69 12.26 -10.19
CA PRO A 104 -16.86 12.48 -11.37
C PRO A 104 -15.51 13.13 -11.04
N GLU A 105 -15.47 14.09 -10.11
CA GLU A 105 -14.22 14.77 -9.73
C GLU A 105 -13.22 13.82 -9.07
N TRP A 106 -13.72 12.91 -8.24
CA TRP A 106 -12.87 11.89 -7.64
C TRP A 106 -12.32 10.92 -8.70
N MET A 107 -13.16 10.52 -9.66
CA MET A 107 -12.73 9.62 -10.75
C MET A 107 -11.65 10.27 -11.63
N SER A 108 -11.82 11.55 -11.97
CA SER A 108 -10.81 12.33 -12.69
C SER A 108 -9.51 12.43 -11.92
N SER A 109 -9.57 12.81 -10.63
CA SER A 109 -8.38 12.89 -9.77
C SER A 109 -7.71 11.53 -9.52
N TYR A 110 -8.48 10.44 -9.42
CA TYR A 110 -7.96 9.08 -9.21
C TYR A 110 -7.22 8.54 -10.44
N LEU A 111 -7.64 8.94 -11.63
CA LEU A 111 -7.00 8.56 -12.89
C LEU A 111 -5.79 9.44 -13.22
N ASP A 112 -5.76 10.66 -12.69
CA ASP A 112 -4.63 11.57 -12.87
C ASP A 112 -3.33 10.94 -12.31
N GLY A 113 -2.31 10.88 -13.16
CA GLY A 113 -1.03 10.23 -12.84
C GLY A 113 -1.00 8.69 -12.92
N LYS A 114 -2.07 8.01 -13.36
CA LYS A 114 -2.07 6.56 -13.58
C LYS A 114 -1.82 6.20 -15.04
N GLU A 115 -0.65 5.61 -15.30
CA GLU A 115 -0.25 5.13 -16.62
C GLU A 115 -1.24 4.11 -17.23
N THR A 116 -1.90 3.30 -16.39
CA THR A 116 -2.95 2.34 -16.80
C THR A 116 -4.26 2.55 -16.04
N GLY A 117 -4.86 3.72 -16.24
CA GLY A 117 -6.10 4.14 -15.58
C GLY A 117 -7.26 3.13 -15.63
N ALA A 118 -7.52 2.54 -16.80
CA ALA A 118 -8.59 1.55 -16.99
C ALA A 118 -8.38 0.29 -16.12
N LEU A 119 -7.17 -0.27 -16.13
CA LEU A 119 -6.83 -1.46 -15.32
C LEU A 119 -6.89 -1.16 -13.82
N ALA A 120 -6.52 0.07 -13.42
CA ALA A 120 -6.62 0.51 -12.03
C ALA A 120 -8.07 0.63 -11.57
N LEU A 121 -9.00 1.03 -12.44
CA LEU A 121 -10.43 1.06 -12.15
C LEU A 121 -11.02 -0.35 -12.06
N GLU A 122 -10.71 -1.23 -13.01
CA GLU A 122 -11.19 -2.61 -13.00
C GLU A 122 -10.78 -3.35 -11.72
N ARG A 123 -9.51 -3.22 -11.31
CA ARG A 123 -9.01 -3.81 -10.06
C ARG A 123 -9.74 -3.28 -8.83
N MET A 124 -10.04 -1.98 -8.79
CA MET A 124 -10.79 -1.38 -7.69
C MET A 124 -12.22 -1.94 -7.63
N VAL A 125 -12.90 -2.04 -8.77
CA VAL A 125 -14.27 -2.58 -8.84
C VAL A 125 -14.30 -4.06 -8.46
N GLN A 126 -13.35 -4.87 -8.93
CA GLN A 126 -13.24 -6.28 -8.51
C GLN A 126 -13.05 -6.40 -7.00
N GLN A 127 -12.27 -5.51 -6.38
CA GLN A 127 -12.12 -5.49 -4.92
C GLN A 127 -13.39 -5.10 -4.19
N LEU A 128 -14.22 -4.22 -4.76
CA LEU A 128 -15.52 -3.88 -4.20
C LEU A 128 -16.52 -5.03 -4.32
N ALA A 129 -16.44 -5.81 -5.40
CA ALA A 129 -17.31 -6.97 -5.63
C ALA A 129 -17.02 -8.18 -4.73
N ASN A 130 -15.77 -8.31 -4.27
CA ASN A 130 -15.33 -9.37 -3.37
C ASN A 130 -15.48 -9.01 -1.88
N ARG A 131 -16.16 -7.90 -1.55
CA ARG A 131 -16.50 -7.50 -0.17
C ARG A 131 -17.86 -8.05 0.23
#